data_AF-A0A1B6DQ58-F1
#
_entry.id   AF-A0A1B6DQ58-F1
#
_cell.length_a   1.000
_cell.length_b   1.000
_cell.length_c   1.000
_cell.angle_alpha   90.00
_cell.angle_beta   90.00
_cell.angle_gamma   90.00
#
_symmetry.space_group_name_H-M   'P 1'
#
loop_
_entity.id
_entity.type
_entity.pdbx_description
1 polymer ?
#
loop_
_entity_poly.entity_id
_entity_poly.type
_entity_poly.pdbx_seq_one_letter_code
_entity_poly.pdbx_strand_id
1 'polypeptide(L)'
;MEVIIDVFFDHFFSRLDRGCLIARYKRRQLVDYFSTVIEGCCKADKNCDAQNGCRQAVESALRFHENTREGNSQVCLLGKYHNVLYVAAKLAYDWKLVDNDTVAKLLDDIFKCENTFERLFVGAIFGTRVTHLISGWKSDFQNREENYQALRYFIEHATKADLWYEVDGARRRFVDVPMESYGNVSPLRVAVQACQLDVVLLLLQYGAIITFDPEDPHTCALQPLLHRVNDFCYKHPDQEIPQPFVSCLNALLREMPSLPPLVTDPFDLQTESSEVHPNILAVVAPDKVGLRAQDLKDVCRCAVRQCLRLDGQLPLGIDRLILPNILKKYLDFIEQ
;
A
#
# COMPACT_ATOMS: atom_id res chain seq x y z
N MET A 1 2.49 17.48 -28.19
CA MET A 1 2.60 16.11 -27.64
C MET A 1 1.23 15.49 -27.47
N GLU A 2 0.30 16.13 -26.76
CA GLU A 2 -1.11 15.70 -26.61
C GLU A 2 -1.72 15.11 -27.89
N VAL A 3 -1.68 15.83 -29.02
CA VAL A 3 -2.21 15.34 -30.32
C VAL A 3 -1.61 14.00 -30.76
N ILE A 4 -0.32 13.75 -30.52
CA ILE A 4 0.34 12.49 -30.91
C ILE A 4 -0.19 11.32 -30.07
N ILE A 5 -0.36 11.57 -28.76
CA ILE A 5 -0.79 10.54 -27.81
C ILE A 5 -2.28 10.25 -27.99
N ASP A 6 -3.10 11.27 -28.18
CA ASP A 6 -4.53 11.11 -28.46
C ASP A 6 -4.75 10.36 -29.79
N VAL A 7 -4.02 10.72 -30.85
CA VAL A 7 -4.05 9.99 -32.13
C VAL A 7 -3.61 8.54 -31.96
N PHE A 8 -2.60 8.27 -31.13
CA PHE A 8 -2.19 6.90 -30.82
C PHE A 8 -3.34 6.10 -30.20
N PHE A 9 -4.02 6.66 -29.19
CA PHE A 9 -5.12 5.99 -28.53
C PHE A 9 -6.32 5.77 -29.47
N ASP A 10 -6.73 6.81 -30.19
CA ASP A 10 -7.93 6.81 -31.03
C ASP A 10 -7.78 5.96 -32.30
N HIS A 11 -6.60 5.99 -32.94
CA HIS A 11 -6.42 5.36 -34.24
C HIS A 11 -5.64 4.04 -34.22
N PHE A 12 -4.76 3.83 -33.24
CA PHE A 12 -3.95 2.62 -33.17
C PHE A 12 -4.37 1.71 -32.02
N PHE A 13 -4.36 2.22 -30.79
CA PHE A 13 -4.63 1.41 -29.61
C PHE A 13 -6.06 0.88 -29.57
N SER A 14 -7.03 1.68 -30.03
CA SER A 14 -8.43 1.30 -30.18
C SER A 14 -8.64 0.04 -31.05
N ARG A 15 -7.76 -0.19 -32.04
CA ARG A 15 -7.82 -1.31 -32.99
C ARG A 15 -7.10 -2.58 -32.53
N LEU A 16 -6.28 -2.51 -31.48
CA LEU A 16 -5.59 -3.69 -30.93
C LEU A 16 -6.57 -4.65 -30.26
N ASP A 17 -6.20 -5.93 -30.15
CA ASP A 17 -7.00 -6.93 -29.43
C ASP A 17 -7.20 -6.53 -27.96
N ARG A 18 -8.37 -6.86 -27.38
CA ARG A 18 -8.68 -6.60 -25.97
C ARG A 18 -7.61 -7.16 -25.01
N GLY A 19 -6.98 -8.28 -25.37
CA GLY A 19 -5.94 -8.93 -24.59
C GLY A 19 -4.52 -8.38 -24.77
N CYS A 20 -4.30 -7.35 -25.60
CA CYS A 20 -2.96 -6.92 -26.01
C CYS A 20 -2.05 -6.46 -24.86
N LEU A 21 -2.64 -6.05 -23.72
CA LEU A 21 -1.92 -5.63 -22.52
C LEU A 21 -1.96 -6.65 -21.36
N ILE A 22 -2.40 -7.90 -21.59
CA ILE A 22 -2.36 -8.94 -20.54
C ILE A 22 -0.91 -9.26 -20.16
N ALA A 23 -0.05 -9.38 -21.17
CA ALA A 23 1.35 -9.71 -20.96
C ALA A 23 2.15 -8.49 -20.49
N ARG A 24 2.89 -8.66 -19.39
CA ARG A 24 3.75 -7.61 -18.80
C ARG A 24 4.70 -6.95 -19.82
N TYR A 25 5.32 -7.74 -20.69
CA TYR A 25 6.26 -7.18 -21.68
C TYR A 25 5.57 -6.24 -22.67
N LYS A 26 4.29 -6.45 -22.99
CA LYS A 26 3.51 -5.56 -23.86
C LYS A 26 3.20 -4.23 -23.17
N ARG A 27 2.86 -4.26 -21.88
CA ARG A 27 2.70 -3.04 -21.08
C ARG A 27 4.02 -2.28 -20.98
N ARG A 28 5.13 -2.97 -20.74
CA ARG A 28 6.47 -2.37 -20.75
C ARG A 28 6.80 -1.72 -22.09
N GLN A 29 6.54 -2.40 -23.22
CA GLN A 29 6.73 -1.82 -24.55
C GLN A 29 5.92 -0.53 -24.75
N LEU A 30 4.71 -0.46 -24.20
CA LEU A 30 3.89 0.75 -24.27
C LEU A 30 4.44 1.88 -23.38
N VAL A 31 4.93 1.55 -22.18
CA VAL A 31 5.66 2.50 -21.32
C VAL A 31 6.90 3.03 -22.04
N ASP A 32 7.73 2.15 -22.61
CA ASP A 32 8.95 2.52 -23.33
C ASP A 32 8.63 3.41 -24.56
N TYR A 33 7.54 3.11 -25.28
CA TYR A 33 7.04 3.93 -26.38
C TYR A 33 6.68 5.34 -25.91
N PHE A 34 5.85 5.48 -24.87
CA PHE A 34 5.45 6.79 -24.37
C PHE A 34 6.63 7.57 -23.76
N SER A 35 7.53 6.90 -23.03
CA SER A 35 8.77 7.53 -22.56
C SER A 35 9.61 8.07 -23.72
N THR A 36 9.72 7.32 -24.83
CA THR A 36 10.42 7.78 -26.04
C THR A 36 9.73 9.01 -26.67
N VAL A 37 8.40 9.03 -26.72
CA VAL A 37 7.63 10.17 -27.21
C VAL A 37 7.84 11.41 -26.33
N ILE A 38 7.82 11.24 -25.00
CA ILE A 38 8.07 12.32 -24.04
C ILE A 38 9.47 12.89 -24.26
N GLU A 39 10.49 12.05 -24.25
CA GLU A 39 11.88 12.48 -24.51
C GLU A 39 12.04 13.18 -25.85
N GLY A 40 11.43 12.63 -26.91
CA GLY A 40 11.53 13.19 -28.26
C GLY A 40 10.95 14.59 -28.35
N CYS A 41 9.79 14.84 -27.73
CA CYS A 41 9.20 16.17 -27.71
C CYS A 41 10.01 17.15 -26.85
N CYS A 42 10.53 16.71 -25.69
CA CYS A 42 11.36 17.56 -24.83
C CYS A 42 12.68 17.97 -25.51
N LYS A 43 13.26 17.09 -26.34
CA LYS A 43 14.47 17.40 -27.12
C LYS A 43 14.18 18.36 -28.28
N ALA A 44 13.00 18.28 -28.88
CA ALA A 44 12.62 19.09 -30.04
C ALA A 44 12.16 20.51 -29.69
N ASP A 45 11.53 20.69 -28.53
CA ASP A 45 11.01 21.98 -28.07
C ASP A 45 11.60 22.34 -26.70
N LYS A 46 12.37 23.43 -26.63
CA LYS A 46 12.99 23.92 -25.40
C LYS A 46 11.99 24.35 -24.33
N ASN A 47 10.72 24.56 -24.70
CA ASN A 47 9.65 24.90 -23.78
C ASN A 47 8.86 23.66 -23.31
N CYS A 48 9.17 22.46 -23.82
CA CYS A 48 8.53 21.21 -23.42
C CYS A 48 9.23 20.63 -22.19
N ASP A 49 8.58 20.78 -21.04
CA ASP A 49 8.98 20.14 -19.78
C ASP A 49 8.58 18.65 -19.76
N ALA A 50 9.50 17.79 -19.33
CA ALA A 50 9.27 16.36 -19.14
C ALA A 50 8.09 16.07 -18.20
N GLN A 51 7.88 16.89 -17.17
CA GLN A 51 6.74 16.75 -16.26
C GLN A 51 5.41 16.99 -16.99
N ASN A 52 5.33 18.08 -17.77
CA ASN A 52 4.16 18.36 -18.60
C ASN A 52 3.90 17.24 -19.62
N GLY A 53 4.96 16.67 -20.19
CA GLY A 53 4.84 15.58 -21.13
C GLY A 53 4.34 14.28 -20.51
N CYS A 54 4.88 13.92 -19.35
CA CYS A 54 4.40 12.79 -18.56
C CYS A 54 2.94 12.98 -18.15
N ARG A 55 2.57 14.17 -17.65
CA ARG A 55 1.19 14.51 -17.30
C ARG A 55 0.26 14.29 -18.48
N GLN A 56 0.57 14.84 -19.65
CA GLN A 56 -0.26 14.66 -20.85
C GLN A 56 -0.41 13.18 -21.23
N ALA A 57 0.66 12.40 -21.15
CA ALA A 57 0.60 10.96 -21.43
C ALA A 57 -0.33 10.20 -20.47
N VAL A 58 -0.24 10.50 -19.17
CA VAL A 58 -1.10 9.93 -18.14
C VAL A 58 -2.56 10.38 -18.32
N GLU A 59 -2.79 11.68 -18.53
CA GLU A 59 -4.13 12.24 -18.75
C GLU A 59 -4.80 11.68 -20.01
N SER A 60 -4.07 11.50 -21.11
CA SER A 60 -4.61 10.86 -22.32
C SER A 60 -4.98 9.39 -22.07
N ALA A 61 -4.19 8.65 -21.29
CA ALA A 61 -4.53 7.28 -20.89
C ALA A 61 -5.80 7.23 -20.02
N LEU A 62 -5.94 8.16 -19.07
CA LEU A 62 -7.15 8.31 -18.24
C LEU A 62 -8.37 8.70 -19.09
N ARG A 63 -8.20 9.64 -20.02
CA ARG A 63 -9.25 10.09 -20.96
C ARG A 63 -9.71 8.95 -21.85
N PHE A 64 -8.78 8.16 -22.39
CA PHE A 64 -9.11 6.95 -23.16
C PHE A 64 -9.91 5.95 -22.32
N HIS A 65 -9.48 5.69 -21.08
CA HIS A 65 -10.21 4.81 -20.17
C HIS A 65 -11.63 5.34 -19.90
N GLU A 66 -11.76 6.59 -19.49
CA GLU A 66 -13.04 7.22 -19.15
C GLU A 66 -14.00 7.19 -20.35
N ASN A 67 -13.58 7.64 -21.53
CA ASN A 67 -14.41 7.64 -22.75
C ASN A 67 -14.94 6.22 -23.07
N THR A 68 -14.11 5.20 -22.87
CA THR A 68 -14.53 3.80 -23.11
C THR A 68 -15.47 3.27 -22.03
N ARG A 69 -15.36 3.77 -20.80
CA ARG A 69 -16.25 3.46 -19.68
C ARG A 69 -17.61 4.15 -19.87
N GLU A 70 -17.62 5.44 -20.23
CA GLU A 70 -18.83 6.21 -20.55
C GLU A 70 -19.60 5.57 -21.71
N GLY A 71 -18.89 5.21 -22.79
CA GLY A 71 -19.46 4.48 -23.92
C GLY A 71 -19.99 3.08 -23.58
N ASN A 72 -19.66 2.55 -22.40
CA ASN A 72 -20.08 1.24 -21.91
C ASN A 72 -20.90 1.36 -20.60
N SER A 73 -21.81 2.34 -20.53
CA SER A 73 -22.73 2.51 -19.39
C SER A 73 -22.03 2.65 -18.04
N GLN A 74 -20.90 3.35 -18.00
CA GLN A 74 -20.07 3.55 -16.80
C GLN A 74 -19.41 2.26 -16.27
N VAL A 75 -19.33 1.19 -17.07
CA VAL A 75 -18.67 -0.06 -16.69
C VAL A 75 -17.36 -0.24 -17.45
N CYS A 76 -16.29 -0.60 -16.74
CA CYS A 76 -14.99 -0.85 -17.37
C CYS A 76 -15.02 -2.11 -18.26
N LEU A 77 -14.50 -1.98 -19.49
CA LEU A 77 -14.40 -3.10 -20.44
C LEU A 77 -13.26 -4.10 -20.13
N LEU A 78 -12.50 -3.93 -19.04
CA LEU A 78 -11.34 -4.75 -18.68
C LEU A 78 -10.30 -4.88 -19.81
N GLY A 79 -9.35 -5.80 -19.68
CA GLY A 79 -8.31 -6.02 -20.70
C GLY A 79 -7.51 -4.75 -20.97
N LYS A 80 -7.27 -4.39 -22.23
CA LYS A 80 -6.50 -3.20 -22.61
C LYS A 80 -7.08 -1.89 -22.07
N TYR A 81 -8.41 -1.80 -21.95
CA TYR A 81 -9.11 -0.60 -21.48
C TYR A 81 -8.85 -0.32 -20.00
N HIS A 82 -8.63 -1.38 -19.23
CA HIS A 82 -8.27 -1.29 -17.81
C HIS A 82 -6.77 -1.28 -17.59
N ASN A 83 -6.04 -2.15 -18.27
CA ASN A 83 -4.60 -2.33 -18.11
C ASN A 83 -3.80 -1.09 -18.54
N VAL A 84 -4.40 -0.17 -19.31
CA VAL A 84 -3.80 1.14 -19.62
C VAL A 84 -3.60 1.99 -18.35
N LEU A 85 -4.43 1.83 -17.32
CA LEU A 85 -4.25 2.52 -16.04
C LEU A 85 -2.93 2.12 -15.36
N TYR A 86 -2.54 0.85 -15.47
CA TYR A 86 -1.26 0.37 -14.94
C TYR A 86 -0.05 0.79 -15.79
N VAL A 87 -0.25 1.03 -17.09
CA VAL A 87 0.76 1.69 -17.94
C VAL A 87 0.94 3.15 -17.51
N ALA A 88 -0.17 3.85 -17.25
CA ALA A 88 -0.16 5.22 -16.74
C ALA A 88 0.48 5.32 -15.35
N ALA A 89 0.19 4.37 -14.45
CA ALA A 89 0.83 4.26 -13.14
C ALA A 89 2.35 4.07 -13.27
N LYS A 90 2.79 3.18 -14.16
CA LYS A 90 4.21 2.97 -14.39
C LYS A 90 4.89 4.23 -14.94
N LEU A 91 4.26 4.93 -15.88
CA LEU A 91 4.77 6.20 -16.42
C LEU A 91 4.87 7.28 -15.34
N ALA A 92 3.81 7.48 -14.56
CA ALA A 92 3.80 8.45 -13.46
C ALA A 92 4.96 8.19 -12.48
N TYR A 93 5.17 6.93 -12.10
CA TYR A 93 6.26 6.54 -11.20
C TYR A 93 7.66 6.70 -11.84
N ASP A 94 7.85 6.31 -13.09
CA ASP A 94 9.16 6.35 -13.77
C ASP A 94 9.64 7.77 -13.98
N TRP A 95 8.72 8.67 -14.31
CA TRP A 95 8.98 10.09 -14.51
C TRP A 95 8.83 10.92 -13.23
N LYS A 96 8.53 10.29 -12.09
CA LYS A 96 8.30 10.97 -10.80
C LYS A 96 7.33 12.14 -10.95
N LEU A 97 6.19 11.89 -11.59
CA LEU A 97 5.21 12.93 -11.89
C LEU A 97 4.79 13.63 -10.60
N VAL A 98 5.04 14.94 -10.53
CA VAL A 98 4.79 15.76 -9.32
C VAL A 98 3.33 16.20 -9.24
N ASP A 99 2.63 16.24 -10.37
CA ASP A 99 1.23 16.68 -10.49
C ASP A 99 0.31 15.78 -9.66
N ASN A 100 -0.05 16.25 -8.47
CA ASN A 100 -0.75 15.45 -7.49
C ASN A 100 -2.18 15.12 -7.91
N ASP A 101 -2.85 16.05 -8.58
CA ASP A 101 -4.23 15.89 -9.03
C ASP A 101 -4.34 14.81 -10.11
N THR A 102 -3.37 14.75 -11.03
CA THR A 102 -3.31 13.71 -12.06
C THR A 102 -3.08 12.32 -11.45
N VAL A 103 -2.14 12.20 -10.50
CA VAL A 103 -1.87 10.92 -9.82
C VAL A 103 -3.04 10.49 -8.95
N ALA A 104 -3.68 11.43 -8.24
CA ALA A 104 -4.87 11.17 -7.44
C ALA A 104 -6.03 10.65 -8.31
N LYS A 105 -6.31 11.32 -9.44
CA LYS A 105 -7.31 10.87 -10.40
C LYS A 105 -7.02 9.46 -10.92
N LEU A 106 -5.75 9.15 -11.20
CA LEU A 106 -5.35 7.80 -11.61
C LEU A 106 -5.66 6.75 -10.52
N LEU A 107 -5.38 7.05 -9.25
CA LEU A 107 -5.71 6.15 -8.15
C LEU A 107 -7.23 5.97 -8.00
N ASP A 108 -8.01 7.03 -8.14
CA ASP A 108 -9.47 6.96 -8.11
C ASP A 108 -10.03 6.11 -9.25
N ASP A 109 -9.51 6.24 -10.47
CA ASP A 109 -9.97 5.45 -11.61
C ASP A 109 -9.58 3.97 -11.48
N ILE A 110 -8.43 3.67 -10.88
CA ILE A 110 -8.06 2.28 -10.50
C ILE A 110 -9.08 1.74 -9.48
N PHE A 111 -9.34 2.49 -8.40
CA PHE A 111 -10.24 2.04 -7.34
C PHE A 111 -11.68 1.87 -7.82
N LYS A 112 -12.23 2.79 -8.62
CA LYS A 112 -13.59 2.66 -9.19
C LYS A 112 -13.78 1.36 -9.97
N CYS A 113 -12.71 0.85 -10.59
CA CYS A 113 -12.75 -0.36 -11.40
C CYS A 113 -12.50 -1.63 -10.60
N GLU A 114 -11.56 -1.60 -9.65
CA GLU A 114 -11.10 -2.80 -8.93
C GLU A 114 -11.64 -2.90 -7.50
N ASN A 115 -12.13 -1.80 -6.92
CA ASN A 115 -12.50 -1.67 -5.51
C ASN A 115 -11.36 -2.08 -4.53
N THR A 116 -10.12 -2.08 -5.00
CA THR A 116 -8.92 -2.42 -4.24
C THR A 116 -7.68 -1.77 -4.88
N PHE A 117 -6.57 -1.75 -4.15
CA PHE A 117 -5.24 -1.36 -4.65
C PHE A 117 -4.24 -2.52 -4.59
N GLU A 118 -4.72 -3.76 -4.44
CA GLU A 118 -3.92 -4.96 -4.24
C GLU A 118 -2.70 -5.04 -5.18
N ARG A 119 -2.87 -4.74 -6.48
CA ARG A 119 -1.78 -4.83 -7.47
C ARG A 119 -0.62 -3.89 -7.20
N LEU A 120 -0.83 -2.79 -6.48
CA LEU A 120 0.24 -1.87 -6.03
C LEU A 120 0.96 -2.39 -4.77
N PHE A 121 0.27 -3.15 -3.91
CA PHE A 121 0.83 -3.71 -2.67
C PHE A 121 1.58 -5.03 -2.86
N VAL A 122 1.03 -5.97 -3.63
CA VAL A 122 1.52 -7.36 -3.70
C VAL A 122 2.99 -7.44 -4.10
N GLY A 123 3.42 -6.63 -5.06
CA GLY A 123 4.81 -6.63 -5.51
C GLY A 123 5.78 -6.08 -4.47
N ALA A 124 5.35 -5.17 -3.59
CA ALA A 124 6.17 -4.64 -2.50
C ALA A 124 6.28 -5.66 -1.35
N ILE A 125 5.19 -6.38 -1.05
CA ILE A 125 5.15 -7.39 0.01
C ILE A 125 5.91 -8.65 -0.42
N PHE A 126 5.54 -9.25 -1.56
CA PHE A 126 6.01 -10.59 -1.95
C PHE A 126 7.02 -10.60 -3.09
N GLY A 127 7.32 -9.44 -3.69
CA GLY A 127 8.14 -9.35 -4.88
C GLY A 127 7.42 -9.83 -6.15
N THR A 128 8.14 -9.85 -7.27
CA THR A 128 7.55 -10.05 -8.60
C THR A 128 7.22 -11.51 -8.96
N ARG A 129 7.73 -12.49 -8.19
CA ARG A 129 7.49 -13.92 -8.47
C ARG A 129 6.11 -14.40 -8.03
N VAL A 130 5.63 -13.93 -6.88
CA VAL A 130 4.38 -14.40 -6.26
C VAL A 130 3.16 -13.72 -6.88
N THR A 131 3.31 -12.49 -7.40
CA THR A 131 2.21 -11.71 -8.02
C THR A 131 1.40 -12.52 -9.04
N HIS A 132 2.06 -13.23 -9.96
CA HIS A 132 1.37 -14.01 -11.00
C HIS A 132 0.62 -15.23 -10.49
N LEU A 133 1.07 -15.86 -9.40
CA LEU A 133 0.50 -17.12 -8.92
C LEU A 133 -0.86 -16.92 -8.25
N ILE A 134 -1.05 -15.78 -7.57
CA ILE A 134 -2.24 -15.52 -6.77
C ILE A 134 -3.25 -14.67 -7.54
N SER A 135 -2.81 -13.57 -8.16
CA SER A 135 -3.73 -12.61 -8.82
C SER A 135 -3.76 -12.72 -10.34
N GLY A 136 -3.00 -13.66 -10.93
CA GLY A 136 -2.84 -13.78 -12.39
C GLY A 136 -2.15 -12.56 -13.04
N TRP A 137 -1.70 -11.58 -12.24
CA TRP A 137 -1.09 -10.35 -12.70
C TRP A 137 0.40 -10.32 -12.36
N LYS A 138 1.24 -10.07 -13.36
CA LYS A 138 2.66 -9.76 -13.11
C LYS A 138 2.78 -8.26 -12.87
N SER A 139 3.34 -7.88 -11.73
CA SER A 139 3.67 -6.47 -11.44
C SER A 139 4.47 -5.83 -12.57
N ASP A 140 4.17 -4.56 -12.86
CA ASP A 140 4.84 -3.78 -13.89
C ASP A 140 6.25 -3.33 -13.48
N PHE A 141 6.52 -3.28 -12.17
CA PHE A 141 7.81 -2.94 -11.59
C PHE A 141 8.78 -4.14 -11.59
N GLN A 142 10.06 -3.90 -11.84
CA GLN A 142 11.10 -4.89 -12.15
C GLN A 142 11.38 -5.85 -11.01
N ASN A 143 11.44 -5.35 -9.78
CA ASN A 143 11.81 -6.11 -8.59
C ASN A 143 11.07 -5.58 -7.35
N ARG A 144 11.24 -6.26 -6.21
CA ARG A 144 10.57 -5.89 -4.95
C ARG A 144 10.91 -4.46 -4.51
N GLU A 145 12.16 -4.03 -4.68
CA GLU A 145 12.61 -2.69 -4.30
C GLU A 145 11.89 -1.61 -5.12
N GLU A 146 11.80 -1.77 -6.45
CA GLU A 146 11.07 -0.82 -7.28
C GLU A 146 9.56 -0.80 -6.95
N ASN A 147 8.98 -1.96 -6.62
CA ASN A 147 7.59 -2.00 -6.13
C ASN A 147 7.44 -1.23 -4.80
N TYR A 148 8.38 -1.38 -3.88
CA TYR A 148 8.36 -0.66 -2.60
C TYR A 148 8.45 0.86 -2.80
N GLN A 149 9.36 1.32 -3.66
CA GLN A 149 9.49 2.74 -3.99
C GLN A 149 8.26 3.27 -4.73
N ALA A 150 7.66 2.47 -5.61
CA ALA A 150 6.41 2.83 -6.28
C ALA A 150 5.23 2.91 -5.33
N LEU A 151 5.12 1.95 -4.41
CA LEU A 151 4.10 1.98 -3.37
C LEU A 151 4.23 3.24 -2.51
N ARG A 152 5.45 3.58 -2.06
CA ARG A 152 5.70 4.82 -1.33
C ARG A 152 5.28 6.06 -2.12
N TYR A 153 5.62 6.12 -3.40
CA TYR A 153 5.23 7.21 -4.31
C TYR A 153 3.70 7.39 -4.35
N PHE A 154 2.94 6.31 -4.57
CA PHE A 154 1.48 6.39 -4.62
C PHE A 154 0.84 6.71 -3.27
N ILE A 155 1.35 6.13 -2.17
CA ILE A 155 0.87 6.45 -0.83
C ILE A 155 1.06 7.95 -0.53
N GLU A 156 2.22 8.51 -0.88
CA GLU A 156 2.51 9.93 -0.68
C GLU A 156 1.52 10.83 -1.44
N HIS A 157 1.26 10.52 -2.71
CA HIS A 157 0.27 11.25 -3.52
C HIS A 157 -1.16 11.11 -2.99
N ALA A 158 -1.57 9.89 -2.61
CA ALA A 158 -2.89 9.65 -2.02
C ALA A 158 -3.07 10.43 -0.71
N THR A 159 -2.02 10.51 0.10
CA THR A 159 -2.04 11.25 1.37
C THR A 159 -2.09 12.76 1.14
N LYS A 160 -1.32 13.28 0.18
CA LYS A 160 -1.35 14.71 -0.20
C LYS A 160 -2.71 15.15 -0.74
N ALA A 161 -3.38 14.27 -1.50
CA ALA A 161 -4.71 14.50 -2.03
C ALA A 161 -5.84 14.22 -1.02
N ASP A 162 -5.52 13.76 0.20
CA ASP A 162 -6.51 13.36 1.22
C ASP A 162 -7.57 12.39 0.65
N LEU A 163 -7.10 11.32 -0.02
CA LEU A 163 -8.00 10.36 -0.68
C LEU A 163 -8.63 9.38 0.32
N TRP A 164 -9.95 9.23 0.19
CA TRP A 164 -10.78 8.32 0.96
C TRP A 164 -11.65 7.48 0.04
N TYR A 165 -11.77 6.20 0.37
CA TYR A 165 -12.43 5.19 -0.42
C TYR A 165 -13.51 4.51 0.39
N GLU A 166 -14.71 4.36 -0.17
CA GLU A 166 -15.81 3.64 0.47
C GLU A 166 -15.64 2.13 0.22
N VAL A 167 -15.43 1.37 1.30
CA VAL A 167 -15.31 -0.09 1.26
C VAL A 167 -16.24 -0.66 2.33
N ASP A 168 -17.18 -1.52 1.93
CA ASP A 168 -18.14 -2.17 2.83
C ASP A 168 -18.88 -1.19 3.75
N GLY A 169 -19.21 0.00 3.23
CA GLY A 169 -19.93 1.06 3.96
C GLY A 169 -19.06 1.86 4.95
N ALA A 170 -17.74 1.67 4.93
CA ALA A 170 -16.80 2.42 5.74
C ALA A 170 -15.79 3.18 4.87
N ARG A 171 -15.46 4.41 5.28
CA ARG A 171 -14.40 5.21 4.67
C ARG A 171 -13.02 4.71 5.09
N ARG A 172 -12.20 4.36 4.10
CA ARG A 172 -10.82 3.88 4.27
C ARG A 172 -9.86 4.82 3.54
N ARG A 173 -8.66 5.01 4.10
CA ARG A 173 -7.55 5.64 3.37
C ARG A 173 -6.90 4.61 2.45
N PHE A 174 -6.10 5.08 1.49
CA PHE A 174 -5.36 4.21 0.56
C PHE A 174 -4.65 3.03 1.24
N VAL A 175 -3.96 3.27 2.37
CA VAL A 175 -3.21 2.24 3.12
C VAL A 175 -4.08 1.23 3.86
N ASP A 176 -5.37 1.53 4.00
CA ASP A 176 -6.36 0.76 4.76
C ASP A 176 -7.38 0.06 3.84
N VAL A 177 -7.31 0.27 2.51
CA VAL A 177 -8.16 -0.43 1.53
C VAL A 177 -7.79 -1.92 1.49
N PRO A 178 -8.75 -2.85 1.73
CA PRO A 178 -8.48 -4.28 1.79
C PRO A 178 -7.92 -4.89 0.50
N MET A 179 -7.17 -5.97 0.67
CA MET A 179 -6.64 -6.81 -0.41
C MET A 179 -7.58 -8.01 -0.64
N GLU A 180 -8.43 -7.92 -1.65
CA GLU A 180 -9.53 -8.87 -1.92
C GLU A 180 -9.04 -10.32 -2.05
N SER A 181 -7.98 -10.57 -2.82
CA SER A 181 -7.46 -11.92 -3.07
C SER A 181 -6.74 -12.54 -1.86
N TYR A 182 -6.55 -11.76 -0.78
CA TYR A 182 -5.84 -12.15 0.42
C TYR A 182 -6.79 -12.29 1.63
N GLY A 183 -8.04 -12.65 1.35
CA GLY A 183 -9.06 -12.83 2.38
C GLY A 183 -9.73 -11.52 2.81
N ASN A 184 -9.73 -10.51 1.94
CA ASN A 184 -10.32 -9.20 2.19
C ASN A 184 -9.80 -8.53 3.49
N VAL A 185 -8.50 -8.68 3.76
CA VAL A 185 -7.83 -8.08 4.94
C VAL A 185 -6.99 -6.87 4.56
N SER A 186 -6.60 -6.06 5.56
CA SER A 186 -5.80 -4.86 5.31
C SER A 186 -4.40 -5.17 4.80
N PRO A 187 -3.79 -4.27 3.99
CA PRO A 187 -2.41 -4.41 3.53
C PRO A 187 -1.41 -4.60 4.68
N LEU A 188 -1.65 -3.95 5.83
CA LEU A 188 -0.83 -4.08 7.02
C LEU A 188 -0.85 -5.52 7.55
N ARG A 189 -2.04 -6.15 7.66
CA ARG A 189 -2.15 -7.54 8.10
C ARG A 189 -1.42 -8.50 7.17
N VAL A 190 -1.53 -8.30 5.85
CA VAL A 190 -0.80 -9.13 4.86
C VAL A 190 0.72 -8.93 4.99
N ALA A 191 1.19 -7.69 5.13
CA ALA A 191 2.62 -7.40 5.31
C ALA A 191 3.20 -8.02 6.59
N VAL A 192 2.44 -7.99 7.69
CA VAL A 192 2.79 -8.63 8.96
C VAL A 192 2.83 -10.15 8.83
N GLN A 193 1.82 -10.76 8.19
CA GLN A 193 1.80 -12.19 7.89
C GLN A 193 2.96 -12.62 7.00
N ALA A 194 3.46 -11.74 6.13
CA ALA A 194 4.64 -12.00 5.32
C ALA A 194 5.96 -11.63 6.02
N CYS A 195 5.90 -11.08 7.24
CA CYS A 195 7.03 -10.56 8.03
C CYS A 195 7.92 -9.57 7.25
N GLN A 196 7.29 -8.66 6.50
CA GLN A 196 7.96 -7.66 5.67
C GLN A 196 8.08 -6.33 6.43
N LEU A 197 9.09 -6.22 7.30
CA LEU A 197 9.25 -5.10 8.23
C LEU A 197 9.28 -3.72 7.54
N ASP A 198 9.97 -3.60 6.41
CA ASP A 198 10.05 -2.36 5.62
C ASP A 198 8.69 -1.88 5.13
N VAL A 199 7.82 -2.79 4.68
CA VAL A 199 6.45 -2.49 4.28
C VAL A 199 5.58 -2.19 5.50
N VAL A 200 5.72 -2.95 6.59
CA VAL A 200 5.02 -2.69 7.86
C VAL A 200 5.31 -1.27 8.34
N LEU A 201 6.58 -0.89 8.41
CA LEU A 201 6.99 0.46 8.84
C LEU A 201 6.45 1.54 7.91
N LEU A 202 6.49 1.33 6.58
CA LEU A 202 5.91 2.27 5.62
C LEU A 202 4.42 2.48 5.87
N LEU A 203 3.66 1.39 6.03
CA LEU A 203 2.22 1.47 6.26
C LEU A 203 1.90 2.16 7.59
N LEU A 204 2.60 1.80 8.67
CA LEU A 204 2.45 2.44 9.97
C LEU A 204 2.82 3.93 9.90
N GLN A 205 3.87 4.30 9.18
CA GLN A 205 4.27 5.71 9.00
C GLN A 205 3.13 6.55 8.42
N TYR A 206 2.44 6.02 7.39
CA TYR A 206 1.24 6.63 6.80
C TYR A 206 -0.06 6.35 7.58
N GLY A 207 0.09 5.82 8.78
CA GLY A 207 -0.96 5.71 9.78
C GLY A 207 -1.88 4.52 9.60
N ALA A 208 -1.50 3.46 8.87
CA ALA A 208 -2.33 2.26 8.72
C ALA A 208 -2.87 1.77 10.07
N ILE A 209 -4.12 1.32 10.07
CA ILE A 209 -4.83 0.91 11.28
C ILE A 209 -4.45 -0.53 11.62
N ILE A 210 -4.04 -0.73 12.88
CA ILE A 210 -3.65 -2.06 13.39
C ILE A 210 -4.89 -2.93 13.65
N THR A 211 -5.92 -2.35 14.25
CA THR A 211 -7.15 -3.06 14.61
C THR A 211 -8.33 -2.18 14.26
N PHE A 212 -9.17 -2.64 13.34
CA PHE A 212 -10.36 -1.89 12.93
C PHE A 212 -11.52 -2.09 13.89
N ASP A 213 -11.67 -3.31 14.41
CA ASP A 213 -12.64 -3.66 15.44
C ASP A 213 -11.90 -4.37 16.59
N PRO A 214 -11.76 -3.72 17.76
CA PRO A 214 -11.12 -4.32 18.93
C PRO A 214 -11.79 -5.61 19.42
N GLU A 215 -13.07 -5.81 19.11
CA GLU A 215 -13.85 -6.98 19.50
C GLU A 215 -13.69 -8.16 18.51
N ASP A 216 -13.18 -7.90 17.30
CA ASP A 216 -12.92 -8.92 16.26
C ASP A 216 -11.40 -9.11 16.01
N PRO A 217 -10.79 -10.18 16.55
CA PRO A 217 -9.39 -10.51 16.33
C PRO A 217 -8.99 -10.70 14.86
N HIS A 218 -9.93 -11.01 13.96
CA HIS A 218 -9.64 -11.15 12.53
C HIS A 218 -9.32 -9.80 11.87
N THR A 219 -9.75 -8.69 12.47
CA THR A 219 -9.43 -7.34 12.01
C THR A 219 -8.10 -6.81 12.53
N CYS A 220 -7.47 -7.52 13.48
CA CYS A 220 -6.21 -7.14 14.11
C CYS A 220 -5.02 -7.62 13.28
N ALA A 221 -4.18 -6.72 12.78
CA ALA A 221 -2.97 -7.04 12.02
C ALA A 221 -1.91 -7.76 12.86
N LEU A 222 -1.95 -7.62 14.19
CA LEU A 222 -1.02 -8.24 15.12
C LEU A 222 -1.32 -9.74 15.34
N GLN A 223 -2.59 -10.15 15.26
CA GLN A 223 -3.04 -11.50 15.62
C GLN A 223 -2.27 -12.63 14.88
N PRO A 224 -2.09 -12.59 13.54
CA PRO A 224 -1.43 -13.68 12.83
C PRO A 224 0.05 -13.84 13.20
N LEU A 225 0.71 -12.73 13.57
CA LEU A 225 2.10 -12.78 14.01
C LEU A 225 2.20 -13.41 15.40
N LEU A 226 1.29 -13.08 16.31
CA LEU A 226 1.24 -13.69 17.63
C LEU A 226 1.00 -15.20 17.55
N HIS A 227 0.03 -15.65 16.74
CA HIS A 227 -0.19 -17.09 16.52
C HIS A 227 1.08 -17.79 16.02
N ARG A 228 1.77 -17.19 15.04
CA ARG A 228 3.01 -17.76 14.49
C ARG A 228 4.15 -17.82 15.51
N VAL A 229 4.31 -16.78 16.33
CA VAL A 229 5.30 -16.77 17.40
C VAL A 229 4.95 -17.81 18.46
N ASN A 230 3.66 -17.96 18.80
CA ASN A 230 3.18 -18.96 19.73
C ASN A 230 3.52 -20.37 19.26
N ASP A 231 3.14 -20.70 18.04
CA ASP A 231 3.43 -21.98 17.39
C ASP A 231 4.93 -22.26 17.34
N PHE A 232 5.74 -21.25 17.04
CA PHE A 232 7.19 -21.39 17.03
C PHE A 232 7.72 -21.76 18.42
N CYS A 233 7.27 -21.06 19.47
CA CYS A 233 7.71 -21.35 20.83
C CYS A 233 7.32 -22.76 21.29
N TYR A 234 6.13 -23.25 20.93
CA TYR A 234 5.72 -24.63 21.24
C TYR A 234 6.55 -25.67 20.47
N LYS A 235 6.83 -25.43 19.19
CA LYS A 235 7.60 -26.36 18.34
C LYS A 235 9.10 -26.35 18.64
N HIS A 236 9.61 -25.23 19.15
CA HIS A 236 11.04 -24.98 19.37
C HIS A 236 11.28 -24.27 20.72
N PRO A 237 10.99 -24.93 21.87
CA PRO A 237 11.02 -24.29 23.19
C PRO A 237 12.42 -23.79 23.59
N ASP A 238 13.48 -24.44 23.09
CA ASP A 238 14.87 -24.11 23.39
C ASP A 238 15.50 -23.11 22.39
N GLN A 239 14.73 -22.61 21.42
CA GLN A 239 15.22 -21.66 20.42
C GLN A 239 14.72 -20.24 20.71
N GLU A 240 15.59 -19.26 20.46
CA GLU A 240 15.19 -17.86 20.47
C GLU A 240 14.21 -17.56 19.34
N ILE A 241 13.26 -16.67 19.61
CA ILE A 241 12.27 -16.25 18.61
C ILE A 241 13.01 -15.54 17.46
N PRO A 242 12.75 -15.90 16.20
CA PRO A 242 13.44 -15.30 15.06
C PRO A 242 13.33 -13.77 15.05
N GLN A 243 14.47 -13.11 14.87
CA GLN A 243 14.56 -11.65 14.88
C GLN A 243 13.55 -10.94 13.95
N PRO A 244 13.24 -11.44 12.73
CA PRO A 244 12.22 -10.81 11.89
C PRO A 244 10.83 -10.74 12.55
N PHE A 245 10.45 -11.74 13.35
CA PHE A 245 9.19 -11.73 14.10
C PHE A 245 9.23 -10.69 15.22
N VAL A 246 10.33 -10.68 15.99
CA VAL A 246 10.55 -9.70 17.06
C VAL A 246 10.49 -8.28 16.52
N SER A 247 11.16 -7.99 15.40
CA SER A 247 11.18 -6.66 14.80
C SER A 247 9.79 -6.20 14.32
N CYS A 248 9.02 -7.09 13.67
CA CYS A 248 7.65 -6.75 13.24
C CYS A 248 6.71 -6.56 14.45
N LEU A 249 6.84 -7.42 15.46
CA LEU A 249 6.06 -7.34 16.70
C LEU A 249 6.34 -6.01 17.42
N ASN A 250 7.61 -5.65 17.58
CA ASN A 250 8.01 -4.39 18.19
C ASN A 250 7.48 -3.18 17.41
N ALA A 251 7.50 -3.22 16.07
CA ALA A 251 6.95 -2.14 15.25
C ALA A 251 5.45 -1.91 15.52
N LEU A 252 4.66 -3.00 15.60
CA LEU A 252 3.24 -2.94 15.91
C LEU A 252 2.95 -2.49 17.35
N LEU A 253 3.62 -3.11 18.34
CA LEU A 253 3.44 -2.77 19.76
C LEU A 253 3.81 -1.31 20.06
N ARG A 254 4.73 -0.72 19.28
CA ARG A 254 5.06 0.70 19.39
C ARG A 254 3.87 1.60 19.06
N GLU A 255 2.95 1.19 18.21
CA GLU A 255 1.78 1.99 17.78
C GLU A 255 0.55 1.80 18.67
N MET A 256 0.64 0.89 19.64
CA MET A 256 -0.47 0.55 20.52
C MET A 256 -0.13 1.00 21.94
N PRO A 257 -1.01 1.73 22.63
CA PRO A 257 -0.81 2.00 24.05
C PRO A 257 -0.83 0.67 24.81
N SER A 258 -1.93 -0.08 24.76
CA SER A 258 -2.06 -1.43 25.33
C SER A 258 -2.22 -2.49 24.23
N LEU A 259 -1.91 -3.74 24.56
CA LEU A 259 -2.35 -4.87 23.76
C LEU A 259 -3.89 -4.95 23.75
N PRO A 260 -4.51 -5.30 22.61
CA PRO A 260 -5.90 -5.70 22.63
C PRO A 260 -6.03 -7.01 23.41
N PRO A 261 -7.23 -7.38 23.87
CA PRO A 261 -7.45 -8.67 24.51
C PRO A 261 -6.84 -9.78 23.64
N LEU A 262 -5.78 -10.40 24.16
CA LEU A 262 -5.14 -11.57 23.54
C LEU A 262 -6.12 -12.72 23.70
N VAL A 263 -7.02 -12.91 22.75
CA VAL A 263 -8.05 -13.94 22.86
C VAL A 263 -7.89 -14.98 21.77
N THR A 264 -7.78 -16.21 22.27
CA THR A 264 -7.96 -17.49 21.60
C THR A 264 -9.14 -17.46 20.67
N ASP A 265 -8.87 -17.60 19.39
CA ASP A 265 -9.91 -17.91 18.41
C ASP A 265 -10.48 -19.30 18.75
N PRO A 266 -11.75 -19.44 19.18
CA PRO A 266 -12.37 -20.74 19.40
C PRO A 266 -12.66 -21.48 18.08
N PHE A 267 -12.56 -20.82 16.92
CA PHE A 267 -12.79 -21.40 15.60
C PHE A 267 -11.51 -21.87 14.89
N ASP A 268 -10.33 -21.57 15.42
CA ASP A 268 -9.05 -22.06 14.88
C ASP A 268 -8.70 -23.44 15.46
N LEU A 269 -9.55 -24.43 15.14
CA LEU A 269 -9.45 -25.85 15.50
C LEU A 269 -8.16 -26.56 15.02
N GLN A 270 -7.18 -25.82 14.48
CA GLN A 270 -5.91 -26.34 13.99
C GLN A 270 -4.70 -25.96 14.87
N THR A 271 -4.87 -25.09 15.86
CA THR A 271 -3.80 -24.80 16.83
C THR A 271 -4.02 -25.63 18.10
N GLU A 272 -3.11 -26.57 18.36
CA GLU A 272 -3.15 -27.47 19.52
C GLU A 272 -2.95 -26.75 20.87
N SER A 273 -2.69 -25.44 20.87
CA SER A 273 -2.54 -24.64 22.08
C SER A 273 -3.40 -23.38 22.05
N SER A 274 -4.47 -23.40 22.85
CA SER A 274 -5.21 -22.22 23.26
C SER A 274 -4.47 -21.38 24.31
N GLU A 275 -3.29 -21.79 24.77
CA GLU A 275 -2.53 -21.05 25.78
C GLU A 275 -1.43 -20.21 25.11
N VAL A 276 -1.29 -18.95 25.56
CA VAL A 276 -0.21 -18.06 25.14
C VAL A 276 1.08 -18.56 25.79
N HIS A 277 2.06 -18.95 24.98
CA HIS A 277 3.34 -19.47 25.45
C HIS A 277 4.06 -18.40 26.29
N PRO A 278 4.63 -18.75 27.46
CA PRO A 278 5.30 -17.78 28.35
C PRO A 278 6.40 -16.95 27.67
N ASN A 279 7.13 -17.53 26.71
CA ASN A 279 8.16 -16.81 25.94
C ASN A 279 7.61 -15.63 25.11
N ILE A 280 6.31 -15.59 24.77
CA ILE A 280 5.70 -14.41 24.14
C ILE A 280 5.75 -13.21 25.10
N LEU A 281 5.51 -13.45 26.40
CA LEU A 281 5.57 -12.42 27.44
C LEU A 281 6.99 -11.89 27.65
N ALA A 282 8.02 -12.61 27.21
CA ALA A 282 9.40 -12.12 27.22
C ALA A 282 9.67 -11.11 26.10
N VAL A 283 8.94 -11.18 24.98
CA VAL A 283 9.10 -10.26 23.83
C VAL A 283 8.10 -9.11 23.90
N VAL A 284 6.91 -9.38 24.42
CA VAL A 284 5.91 -8.34 24.70
C VAL A 284 6.31 -7.59 25.95
N ALA A 285 6.55 -6.29 25.83
CA ALA A 285 6.93 -5.47 26.97
C ALA A 285 5.85 -5.49 28.08
N PRO A 286 6.22 -5.66 29.37
CA PRO A 286 5.25 -5.83 30.47
C PRO A 286 4.24 -4.68 30.63
N ASP A 287 4.60 -3.48 30.17
CA ASP A 287 3.74 -2.31 30.16
C ASP A 287 2.60 -2.40 29.13
N LYS A 288 2.79 -3.17 28.05
CA LYS A 288 1.75 -3.43 27.03
C LYS A 288 0.66 -4.37 27.53
N VAL A 289 0.98 -5.24 28.48
CA VAL A 289 0.05 -6.20 29.11
C VAL A 289 -0.46 -5.74 30.49
N GLY A 290 -0.20 -4.49 30.88
CA GLY A 290 -0.70 -3.92 32.14
C GLY A 290 0.01 -4.41 33.40
N LEU A 291 1.12 -5.15 33.27
CA LEU A 291 1.95 -5.58 34.40
C LEU A 291 2.85 -4.45 34.93
N ARG A 292 3.06 -3.40 34.13
CA ARG A 292 3.80 -2.18 34.51
C ARG A 292 3.10 -0.94 33.98
N ALA A 293 3.34 0.20 34.62
CA ALA A 293 2.89 1.48 34.10
C ALA A 293 3.62 1.81 32.79
N GLN A 294 2.90 2.37 31.81
CA GLN A 294 3.45 2.76 30.53
C GLN A 294 4.27 4.04 30.63
N ASP A 295 5.30 4.15 29.80
CA ASP A 295 6.06 5.38 29.67
C ASP A 295 5.17 6.49 29.09
N LEU A 296 5.12 7.64 29.77
CA LEU A 296 4.27 8.76 29.37
C LEU A 296 4.61 9.26 27.96
N LYS A 297 5.88 9.19 27.55
CA LYS A 297 6.32 9.60 26.21
C LYS A 297 5.70 8.71 25.13
N ASP A 298 5.63 7.39 25.38
CA ASP A 298 5.02 6.43 24.44
C ASP A 298 3.50 6.60 24.34
N VAL A 299 2.83 6.80 25.47
CA VAL A 299 1.38 7.08 25.50
C VAL A 299 1.07 8.37 24.73
N CYS A 300 1.83 9.44 24.99
CA CYS A 300 1.69 10.71 24.27
C CYS A 300 1.94 10.56 22.77
N ARG A 301 2.94 9.76 22.36
CA ARG A 301 3.18 9.49 20.92
C ARG A 301 1.99 8.79 20.29
N CYS A 302 1.43 7.77 20.92
CA CYS A 302 0.26 7.06 20.41
C CYS A 302 -0.94 8.01 20.28
N ALA A 303 -1.18 8.85 21.30
CA ALA A 303 -2.28 9.82 21.29
C ALA A 303 -2.11 10.88 20.18
N VAL A 304 -0.92 11.49 20.05
CA VAL A 304 -0.64 12.49 19.00
C VAL A 304 -0.80 11.87 17.61
N ARG A 305 -0.26 10.68 17.39
CA ARG A 305 -0.40 9.98 16.11
C ARG A 305 -1.84 9.59 15.82
N GLN A 306 -2.62 9.18 16.82
CA GLN A 306 -4.03 8.89 16.65
C GLN A 306 -4.80 10.14 16.18
N CYS A 307 -4.56 11.31 16.78
CA CYS A 307 -5.15 12.55 16.30
C CYS A 307 -4.76 12.85 14.85
N LEU A 308 -3.46 12.81 14.52
CA LEU A 308 -2.99 13.03 13.15
C LEU A 308 -3.56 12.01 12.16
N ARG A 309 -3.74 10.75 12.57
CA ARG A 309 -4.33 9.69 11.75
C ARG A 309 -5.78 10.00 11.39
N LEU A 310 -6.58 10.38 12.40
CA LEU A 310 -7.99 10.72 12.23
C LEU A 310 -8.18 11.92 11.29
N ASP A 311 -7.24 12.86 11.31
CA ASP A 311 -7.24 14.05 10.44
C ASP A 311 -6.55 13.81 9.07
N GLY A 312 -6.15 12.57 8.75
CA GLY A 312 -5.46 12.25 7.50
C GLY A 312 -4.05 12.88 7.36
N GLN A 313 -3.45 13.33 8.46
CA GLN A 313 -2.21 14.11 8.48
C GLN A 313 -0.94 13.28 8.69
N LEU A 314 -0.98 11.95 8.77
CA LEU A 314 0.24 11.14 8.90
C LEU A 314 0.87 10.78 7.54
N PRO A 315 2.20 10.90 7.37
CA PRO A 315 3.17 11.53 8.26
C PRO A 315 3.28 13.06 8.04
N LEU A 316 2.74 13.59 6.94
CA LEU A 316 3.02 14.94 6.42
C LEU A 316 2.73 16.10 7.40
N GLY A 317 1.77 15.93 8.31
CA GLY A 317 1.40 16.90 9.32
C GLY A 317 2.33 16.92 10.54
N ILE A 318 3.18 15.90 10.73
CA ILE A 318 4.18 15.90 11.82
C ILE A 318 5.13 17.10 11.66
N ASP A 319 5.52 17.42 10.43
CA ASP A 319 6.41 18.55 10.14
C ASP A 319 5.80 19.90 10.49
N ARG A 320 4.47 20.00 10.50
CA ARG A 320 3.71 21.21 10.87
C ARG A 320 3.61 21.43 12.38
N LEU A 321 3.90 20.41 13.19
CA LEU A 321 3.87 20.53 14.64
C LEU A 321 4.99 21.46 15.13
N ILE A 322 4.67 22.30 16.11
CA ILE A 322 5.64 23.19 16.78
C ILE A 322 6.39 22.36 17.85
N LEU A 323 7.19 21.40 17.39
CA LEU A 323 7.98 20.48 18.22
C LEU A 323 9.45 20.46 17.77
N PRO A 324 10.40 20.19 18.67
CA PRO A 324 11.77 19.89 18.32
C PRO A 324 11.89 18.72 17.32
N ASN A 325 12.86 18.79 16.41
CA ASN A 325 13.07 17.76 15.38
C ASN A 325 13.23 16.34 15.95
N ILE A 326 13.85 16.20 17.12
CA ILE A 326 14.00 14.90 17.79
C ILE A 326 12.64 14.29 18.18
N LEU A 327 11.66 15.12 18.58
CA LEU A 327 10.31 14.65 18.87
C LEU A 327 9.54 14.35 17.57
N LYS A 328 9.73 15.15 16.51
CA LYS A 328 9.13 14.88 15.20
C LYS A 328 9.58 13.52 14.65
N LYS A 329 10.89 13.24 14.68
CA LYS A 329 11.43 11.94 14.27
C LYS A 329 10.95 10.77 15.13
N TYR A 330 10.81 11.00 16.44
CA TYR A 330 10.24 10.02 17.35
C TYR A 330 8.75 9.72 17.04
N LEU A 331 7.98 10.72 16.61
CA LEU A 331 6.59 10.56 16.13
C LEU A 331 6.52 9.86 14.77
N ASP A 332 7.50 10.08 13.87
CA ASP A 332 7.48 9.64 12.47
C ASP A 332 8.11 8.25 12.22
N PHE A 333 8.50 7.53 13.28
CA PHE A 333 9.13 6.19 13.15
C PHE A 333 10.46 6.15 12.36
N ILE A 334 11.03 7.32 12.02
CA ILE A 334 12.30 7.44 11.26
C ILE A 334 13.52 7.12 12.13
N GLU A 335 13.50 7.42 13.43
CA GLU A 335 14.57 7.04 14.35
C GLU A 335 14.27 5.68 15.01
N GLN A 336 15.08 4.69 14.60
CA GLN A 336 15.22 3.37 15.22
C GLN A 336 16.57 3.30 15.92
#